data_AF-A0A7V3HNZ2-F1
#
_entry.id   AF-A0A7V3HNZ2-F1
#
_cell.length_a   1.000
_cell.length_b   1.000
_cell.length_c   1.000
_cell.angle_alpha   90.00
_cell.angle_beta   90.00
_cell.angle_gamma   90.00
#
_symmetry.space_group_name_H-M   'P 1'
#
loop_
_entity.id
_entity.type
_entity.pdbx_description
1 polymer ?
#
loop_
_entity_poly.entity_id
_entity_poly.type
_entity_poly.pdbx_seq_one_letter_code
_entity_poly.pdbx_strand_id
1 'polypeptide(L)'
;MIAAAIILASNSDPMFGPDKAKHAAASFVLFTSAYALSDEPCGFRAAAAAGGITVSAGLLKEIYDWRTKGRFSWRDIFWDGVGLALGAGVVFLGRKEGQF
;
A
#
# COMPACT_ATOMS: atom_id res chain seq x y z
N MET A 1 14.38 -22.00 18.62
CA MET A 1 12.94 -22.34 18.41
C MET A 1 12.03 -21.10 18.22
N ILE A 2 12.55 -19.87 18.09
CA ILE A 2 11.71 -18.65 17.99
C ILE A 2 11.19 -18.43 16.55
N ALA A 3 11.93 -18.85 15.52
CA ALA A 3 11.53 -18.69 14.12
C ALA A 3 10.29 -19.52 13.70
N ALA A 4 10.07 -20.68 14.32
CA ALA A 4 8.95 -21.56 13.99
C ALA A 4 7.60 -21.06 14.53
N ALA A 5 7.59 -20.27 15.61
CA ALA A 5 6.38 -19.72 16.19
C ALA A 5 5.76 -18.59 15.34
N ILE A 6 6.54 -17.98 14.44
CA ILE A 6 6.07 -16.89 13.55
C ILE A 6 5.27 -17.46 12.36
N ILE A 7 5.51 -18.72 11.98
CA ILE A 7 4.88 -19.35 10.81
C ILE A 7 3.49 -19.94 11.15
N LEU A 8 3.23 -20.32 12.40
CA LEU A 8 2.02 -21.09 12.77
C LEU A 8 0.80 -20.27 13.21
N ALA A 9 0.89 -18.95 13.32
CA ALA A 9 -0.23 -18.13 13.76
C ALA A 9 -0.88 -17.40 12.56
N SER A 10 -1.45 -18.16 11.61
CA SER A 10 -2.41 -17.55 10.69
C SER A 10 -3.66 -18.40 10.59
N ASN A 11 -4.76 -17.87 11.13
CA ASN A 11 -6.04 -17.98 10.45
C ASN A 11 -5.76 -17.81 8.96
N SER A 12 -6.23 -18.72 8.12
CA SER A 12 -5.95 -18.78 6.68
C SER A 12 -6.45 -17.51 5.99
N ASP A 13 -5.68 -16.43 6.08
CA ASP A 13 -5.98 -15.15 5.46
C ASP A 13 -5.91 -15.35 3.93
N PRO A 14 -7.02 -15.26 3.20
CA PRO A 14 -6.99 -15.62 1.79
C PRO A 14 -6.18 -14.60 0.99
N MET A 15 -5.39 -15.08 0.02
CA MET A 15 -4.66 -14.21 -0.92
C MET A 15 -5.60 -13.38 -1.80
N PHE A 16 -6.88 -13.77 -1.92
CA PHE A 16 -7.88 -13.09 -2.73
C PHE A 16 -9.16 -12.96 -1.93
N GLY A 17 -9.73 -11.76 -1.89
CA GLY A 17 -10.99 -11.50 -1.22
C GLY A 17 -11.34 -10.02 -1.18
N PRO A 18 -12.55 -9.67 -0.71
CA PRO A 18 -12.99 -8.27 -0.60
C PRO A 18 -12.07 -7.42 0.27
N ASP A 19 -11.44 -8.03 1.28
CA ASP A 19 -10.45 -7.40 2.14
C ASP A 19 -9.22 -6.93 1.37
N LYS A 20 -8.68 -7.78 0.50
CA LYS A 20 -7.51 -7.47 -0.34
C LYS A 20 -7.80 -6.38 -1.36
N ALA A 21 -9.02 -6.37 -1.91
CA ALA A 21 -9.48 -5.27 -2.75
C ALA A 21 -9.50 -3.93 -2.01
N LYS A 22 -9.86 -3.92 -0.72
CA LYS A 22 -9.82 -2.70 0.11
C LYS A 22 -8.40 -2.22 0.34
N HIS A 23 -7.45 -3.12 0.61
CA HIS A 23 -6.03 -2.77 0.75
C HIS A 23 -5.48 -2.12 -0.52
N ALA A 24 -5.70 -2.76 -1.66
CA ALA A 24 -5.30 -2.20 -2.96
C ALA A 24 -5.98 -0.86 -3.25
N ALA A 25 -7.29 -0.74 -3.03
CA ALA A 25 -8.02 0.50 -3.27
C ALA A 25 -7.58 1.64 -2.33
N ALA A 26 -7.39 1.35 -1.05
CA ALA A 26 -6.93 2.34 -0.08
C ALA A 26 -5.53 2.84 -0.43
N SER A 27 -4.61 1.94 -0.78
CA SER A 27 -3.25 2.30 -1.18
C SER A 27 -3.21 3.05 -2.51
N PHE A 28 -4.07 2.69 -3.47
CA PHE A 28 -4.25 3.44 -4.72
C PHE A 28 -4.70 4.88 -4.45
N VAL A 29 -5.76 5.06 -3.66
CA VAL A 29 -6.31 6.38 -3.33
C VAL A 29 -5.29 7.19 -2.54
N LEU A 30 -4.61 6.59 -1.58
CA LEU A 30 -3.61 7.26 -0.76
C LEU A 30 -2.44 7.76 -1.61
N PHE A 31 -1.89 6.91 -2.49
CA PHE A 31 -0.81 7.29 -3.37
C PHE A 31 -1.22 8.43 -4.30
N THR A 32 -2.33 8.27 -5.02
CA THR A 32 -2.79 9.26 -6.01
C THR A 32 -3.14 10.60 -5.36
N SER A 33 -3.77 10.57 -4.18
CA SER A 33 -4.10 11.78 -3.42
C SER A 33 -2.85 12.46 -2.87
N ALA A 34 -1.92 11.70 -2.28
CA ALA A 34 -0.65 12.25 -1.78
C ALA A 34 0.20 12.85 -2.91
N TYR A 35 0.16 12.25 -4.10
CA TYR A 35 0.81 12.80 -5.29
C TYR A 35 0.15 14.10 -5.75
N ALA A 36 -1.18 14.10 -5.88
CA ALA A 36 -1.95 15.25 -6.34
C ALA A 36 -1.87 16.46 -5.40
N LEU A 37 -1.70 16.21 -4.10
CA LEU A 37 -1.54 17.25 -3.08
C LEU A 37 -0.09 17.74 -2.91
N SER A 38 0.87 17.19 -3.68
CA SER A 38 2.26 17.64 -3.57
C SER A 38 2.45 19.02 -4.20
N ASP A 39 3.27 19.86 -3.57
CA ASP A 39 3.61 21.20 -4.06
C ASP A 39 4.49 21.18 -5.32
N GLU A 40 5.04 20.03 -5.68
CA GLU A 40 5.88 19.86 -6.87
C GLU A 40 5.03 19.30 -8.01
N PRO A 41 4.58 20.16 -8.96
CA PRO A 41 3.75 19.70 -10.06
C PRO A 41 4.53 18.67 -10.86
N CYS A 42 3.99 17.46 -10.91
CA CYS A 42 4.48 16.41 -11.78
C CYS A 42 5.99 16.14 -11.61
N GLY A 43 6.44 15.83 -10.38
CA GLY A 43 7.83 15.49 -10.06
C GLY A 43 8.09 14.02 -9.72
N PHE A 44 9.29 13.51 -9.98
CA PHE A 44 9.73 12.21 -9.43
C PHE A 44 9.76 12.25 -7.90
N ARG A 45 10.11 13.40 -7.33
CA ARG A 45 10.14 13.62 -5.87
C ARG A 45 8.75 13.54 -5.25
N ALA A 46 7.73 14.09 -5.91
CA ALA A 46 6.34 13.94 -5.52
C ALA A 46 5.91 12.46 -5.50
N ALA A 47 6.28 11.69 -6.53
CA ALA A 47 5.97 10.25 -6.60
C ALA A 47 6.69 9.46 -5.51
N ALA A 48 7.96 9.78 -5.25
CA ALA A 48 8.73 9.15 -4.18
C ALA A 48 8.15 9.44 -2.79
N ALA A 49 7.75 10.69 -2.53
CA ALA A 49 7.11 11.09 -1.28
C ALA A 49 5.76 10.38 -1.10
N ALA A 50 4.89 10.42 -2.12
CA ALA A 50 3.60 9.74 -2.10
C ALA A 50 3.75 8.21 -1.91
N GLY A 51 4.73 7.60 -2.58
CA GLY A 51 5.08 6.20 -2.39
C GLY A 51 5.54 5.90 -0.97
N GLY A 52 6.44 6.72 -0.42
CA GLY A 52 6.91 6.59 0.96
C GLY A 52 5.79 6.69 2.00
N ILE A 53 4.87 7.64 1.82
CA ILE A 53 3.67 7.79 2.66
C ILE A 53 2.82 6.52 2.59
N THR A 54 2.55 6.02 1.38
CA THR A 54 1.68 4.87 1.15
C THR A 54 2.25 3.59 1.75
N VAL A 55 3.54 3.30 1.51
CA VAL A 55 4.24 2.15 2.09
C VAL A 55 4.27 2.23 3.62
N SER A 56 4.57 3.42 4.17
CA SER A 56 4.62 3.60 5.62
C SER A 56 3.24 3.38 6.26
N ALA A 57 2.17 3.88 5.63
CA ALA A 57 0.81 3.70 6.12
C ALA A 57 0.40 2.21 6.15
N GLY A 58 0.65 1.46 5.07
CA GLY A 58 0.36 0.02 5.02
C GLY A 58 1.15 -0.77 6.08
N LEU A 59 2.45 -0.50 6.20
CA LEU A 59 3.30 -1.17 7.20
C LEU A 59 2.87 -0.82 8.64
N LEU A 60 2.57 0.44 8.92
CA LEU A 60 2.10 0.87 10.25
C LEU A 60 0.75 0.23 10.59
N LYS A 61 -0.15 0.07 9.62
CA LYS A 61 -1.44 -0.61 9.80
C LYS A 61 -1.25 -2.08 10.17
N GLU A 62 -0.36 -2.81 9.50
CA GLU A 62 -0.07 -4.21 9.85
C GLU A 62 0.65 -4.36 11.20
N ILE A 63 1.57 -3.45 11.53
CA ILE A 63 2.20 -3.43 12.88
C ILE A 63 1.14 -3.15 13.95
N TYR A 64 0.20 -2.24 13.67
CA TYR A 64 -0.90 -1.92 14.58
C TYR A 64 -1.84 -3.11 14.77
N ASP A 65 -2.23 -3.81 13.70
CA ASP A 65 -3.07 -5.01 13.76
C ASP A 65 -2.35 -6.16 14.49
N TRP A 66 -1.04 -6.27 14.33
CA TRP A 66 -0.25 -7.24 15.10
C TRP A 66 -0.28 -6.93 16.59
N ARG A 67 -0.09 -5.67 16.98
CA ARG A 67 -0.10 -5.25 18.39
C ARG A 67 -1.48 -5.34 19.05
N THR A 68 -2.56 -5.09 18.31
CA THR A 68 -3.91 -5.01 18.86
C THR A 68 -4.71 -6.30 18.74
N LYS A 69 -4.54 -7.04 17.63
CA LYS A 69 -5.30 -8.25 17.32
C LYS A 69 -4.43 -9.52 17.30
N GLY A 70 -3.11 -9.37 17.46
CA GLY A 70 -2.17 -10.50 17.36
C GLY A 70 -2.03 -11.06 15.95
N ARG A 71 -2.44 -10.31 14.90
CA ARG A 71 -2.45 -10.77 13.51
C ARG A 71 -1.62 -9.83 12.64
N PHE A 72 -0.66 -10.39 11.93
CA PHE A 72 0.13 -9.70 10.92
C PHE A 72 -0.09 -10.41 9.59
N SER A 73 -0.47 -9.68 8.53
CA SER A 73 -0.65 -10.27 7.21
C SER A 73 0.34 -9.69 6.21
N TRP A 74 1.28 -10.53 5.76
CA TRP A 74 2.13 -10.19 4.63
C TRP A 74 1.33 -10.06 3.32
N ARG A 75 0.15 -10.69 3.24
CA ARG A 75 -0.71 -10.66 2.06
C ARG A 75 -1.33 -9.28 1.89
N ASP A 76 -1.68 -8.63 2.99
CA ASP A 76 -2.15 -7.25 2.99
C ASP A 76 -1.09 -6.27 2.51
N ILE A 77 0.16 -6.44 2.96
CA ILE A 77 1.30 -5.66 2.44
C ILE A 77 1.47 -5.85 0.93
N PHE A 78 1.29 -7.07 0.42
CA PHE A 78 1.35 -7.33 -1.01
C PHE A 78 0.27 -6.55 -1.77
N TRP A 79 -0.98 -6.56 -1.29
CA TRP A 79 -2.08 -5.84 -1.94
C TRP A 79 -1.98 -4.33 -1.79
N ASP A 80 -1.41 -3.82 -0.70
CA ASP A 80 -1.03 -2.42 -0.58
C ASP A 80 -0.01 -2.04 -1.66
N GLY A 81 0.99 -2.90 -1.90
CA GLY A 81 1.95 -2.76 -2.99
C GLY A 81 1.30 -2.75 -4.39
N VAL A 82 0.31 -3.62 -4.63
CA VAL A 82 -0.47 -3.62 -5.88
C VAL A 82 -1.22 -2.29 -6.06
N GLY A 83 -1.89 -1.80 -5.01
CA GLY A 83 -2.59 -0.52 -5.03
C GLY A 83 -1.66 0.66 -5.36
N LEU A 84 -0.49 0.70 -4.71
CA LEU A 84 0.54 1.70 -4.98
C LEU A 84 1.01 1.64 -6.45
N ALA A 85 1.30 0.44 -6.96
CA ALA A 85 1.76 0.25 -8.33
C ALA A 85 0.70 0.72 -9.36
N LEU A 86 -0.57 0.45 -9.11
CA LEU A 86 -1.68 0.93 -9.94
C LEU A 86 -1.78 2.47 -9.91
N GLY A 87 -1.67 3.07 -8.72
CA GLY A 87 -1.71 4.53 -8.55
C GLY A 87 -0.56 5.21 -9.28
N ALA A 88 0.65 4.66 -9.13
CA ALA A 88 1.83 5.10 -9.87
C ALA A 88 1.61 4.98 -11.38
N GLY A 89 1.07 3.86 -11.86
CA GLY A 89 0.74 3.65 -13.26
C GLY A 89 -0.19 4.73 -13.82
N VAL A 90 -1.27 5.07 -13.11
CA VAL A 90 -2.21 6.13 -13.50
C VAL A 90 -1.52 7.49 -13.58
N VAL A 91 -0.74 7.84 -12.56
CA VAL A 91 0.00 9.11 -12.52
C VAL A 91 1.00 9.23 -13.68
N PHE A 92 1.79 8.19 -13.93
CA PHE A 92 2.81 8.22 -14.97
C PHE A 92 2.22 8.11 -16.38
N LEU A 93 1.11 7.38 -16.57
CA LEU A 93 0.41 7.33 -17.85
C LEU A 93 -0.27 8.67 -18.15
N GLY A 94 -0.98 9.28 -17.19
CA GLY A 94 -1.61 10.58 -17.36
C GLY A 94 -0.62 11.70 -17.67
N ARG A 95 0.58 11.64 -17.09
CA ARG A 95 1.69 12.53 -17.48
C ARG A 95 2.11 12.37 -18.93
N LYS A 96 2.18 11.15 -19.44
CA LYS A 96 2.57 10.88 -20.84
C LYS A 96 1.57 11.49 -21.82
N GLU A 97 0.30 11.55 -21.43
CA GLU A 97 -0.79 12.12 -22.23
C GLU A 97 -0.96 13.64 -22.05
N GLY A 98 -0.12 14.30 -21.23
CA GLY A 98 -0.15 15.75 -21.01
C GLY A 98 -1.37 16.24 -20.20
N GLN A 99 -1.99 15.36 -19.41
CA GLN A 99 -3.20 15.71 -18.63
C GLN A 99 -2.92 16.39 -17.28
N PHE A 100 -1.65 16.62 -16.91
CA PHE A 100 -1.24 17.28 -15.66
C PHE A 100 0.10 17.99 -15.81
#